data_AF-A0A7C4MS45-F1
#
_entry.id   AF-A0A7C4MS45-F1
#
_cell.length_a   1.000
_cell.length_b   1.000
_cell.length_c   1.000
_cell.angle_alpha   90.00
_cell.angle_beta   90.00
_cell.angle_gamma   90.00
#
_symmetry.space_group_name_H-M   'P 1'
#
loop_
_entity.id
_entity.type
_entity.pdbx_description
1 polymer ?
#
loop_
_entity_poly.entity_id
_entity_poly.type
_entity_poly.pdbx_seq_one_letter_code
_entity_poly.pdbx_strand_id
1 'polypeptide(L)'
;EALDPNDPFTSMAEAYSSIFICRSDDRKEQYVEEMIARYRVDGVIYHDAKTCPNNSNCRYGLAQRIMDRTGKPFLVINGDLNDMRLYSEEQTRTNLEAFVEQLDQS
;
A
#
# COMPACT_ATOMS: atom_id res chain seq x y z
N GLU A 1 -19.01 0.56 16.50
CA GLU A 1 -17.74 1.01 17.13
C GLU A 1 -16.90 -0.24 17.39
N ALA A 2 -15.58 -0.21 17.22
CA ALA A 2 -14.77 -1.44 17.25
C ALA A 2 -14.51 -1.97 18.67
N LEU A 3 -14.73 -1.16 19.70
CA LEU A 3 -14.55 -1.52 21.11
C LEU A 3 -15.91 -1.39 21.80
N ASP A 4 -16.43 -2.51 22.32
CA ASP A 4 -17.70 -2.57 23.04
C ASP A 4 -17.43 -2.73 24.54
N PRO A 5 -17.80 -1.75 25.39
CA PRO A 5 -17.60 -1.86 26.84
C PRO A 5 -18.43 -3.00 27.48
N ASN A 6 -19.51 -3.47 26.82
CA ASN A 6 -20.32 -4.57 27.32
C ASN A 6 -19.73 -5.95 26.97
N ASP A 7 -18.80 -6.02 26.02
CA ASP A 7 -18.03 -7.22 25.66
C ASP A 7 -16.55 -6.87 25.41
N PRO A 8 -15.81 -6.50 26.46
CA PRO A 8 -14.51 -5.83 26.32
C PRO A 8 -13.43 -6.75 25.77
N PHE A 9 -13.46 -8.05 26.05
CA PHE A 9 -12.41 -8.97 25.60
C PHE A 9 -12.60 -9.39 24.14
N THR A 10 -13.83 -9.72 23.76
CA THR A 10 -14.13 -10.15 22.38
C THR A 10 -13.97 -8.97 21.43
N SER A 11 -14.57 -7.81 21.74
CA SER A 11 -14.45 -6.63 20.90
C SER A 11 -13.00 -6.13 20.76
N MET A 12 -12.20 -6.21 21.82
CA MET A 12 -10.76 -5.92 21.75
C MET A 12 -10.02 -6.91 20.84
N ALA A 13 -10.30 -8.21 20.96
CA ALA A 13 -9.67 -9.23 20.11
C ALA A 13 -10.06 -9.05 18.64
N GLU A 14 -11.31 -8.75 18.35
CA GLU A 14 -11.80 -8.43 17.01
C GLU A 14 -11.13 -7.18 16.45
N ALA A 15 -11.09 -6.09 17.20
CA ALA A 15 -10.44 -4.85 16.78
C ALA A 15 -8.95 -5.07 16.47
N TYR A 16 -8.24 -5.77 17.36
CA TYR A 16 -6.81 -6.02 17.23
C TYR A 16 -6.48 -6.94 16.04
N SER A 17 -7.28 -7.98 15.82
CA SER A 17 -7.10 -8.89 14.68
C SER A 17 -7.59 -8.31 13.35
N SER A 18 -8.45 -7.29 13.39
CA SER A 18 -9.03 -6.66 12.20
C SER A 18 -8.17 -5.58 11.56
N ILE A 19 -7.05 -5.19 12.18
CA ILE A 19 -6.13 -4.18 11.62
C ILE A 19 -5.59 -4.62 10.26
N PHE A 20 -5.34 -3.64 9.39
CA PHE A 20 -4.99 -3.85 7.98
C PHE A 20 -3.89 -4.91 7.75
N ILE A 21 -2.87 -4.91 8.60
CA ILE A 21 -1.68 -5.78 8.45
C ILE A 21 -1.99 -7.25 8.73
N CYS A 22 -3.08 -7.52 9.47
CA CYS A 22 -3.55 -8.87 9.82
C CYS A 22 -4.61 -9.42 8.86
N ARG A 23 -4.94 -8.68 7.77
CA ARG A 23 -5.97 -9.08 6.82
C ARG A 23 -5.40 -9.79 5.60
N SER A 24 -6.24 -10.61 4.96
CA SER A 24 -5.95 -11.23 3.68
C SER A 24 -5.75 -10.20 2.57
N ASP A 25 -5.05 -10.60 1.51
CA ASP A 25 -4.82 -9.77 0.32
C ASP A 25 -6.15 -9.28 -0.28
N ASP A 26 -7.18 -10.12 -0.39
CA ASP A 26 -8.50 -9.70 -0.92
C ASP A 26 -9.06 -8.47 -0.19
N ARG A 27 -8.94 -8.45 1.15
CA ARG A 27 -9.43 -7.33 1.96
C ARG A 27 -8.56 -6.09 1.78
N LYS A 28 -7.25 -6.27 1.64
CA LYS A 28 -6.30 -5.19 1.37
C LYS A 28 -6.54 -4.59 -0.01
N GLU A 29 -6.82 -5.42 -1.02
CA GLU A 29 -7.11 -4.97 -2.37
C GLU A 29 -8.38 -4.13 -2.42
N GLN A 30 -9.46 -4.63 -1.82
CA GLN A 30 -10.71 -3.87 -1.69
C GLN A 30 -10.49 -2.52 -1.01
N TYR A 31 -9.70 -2.51 0.08
CA TYR A 31 -9.38 -1.27 0.77
C TYR A 31 -8.62 -0.29 -0.12
N VAL A 32 -7.59 -0.74 -0.85
CA VAL A 32 -6.83 0.12 -1.75
C VAL A 32 -7.71 0.65 -2.88
N GLU A 33 -8.55 -0.18 -3.49
CA GLU A 33 -9.52 0.21 -4.51
C GLU A 33 -10.50 1.28 -3.98
N GLU A 34 -11.04 1.08 -2.78
CA GLU A 34 -11.90 2.06 -2.10
C GLU A 34 -11.17 3.39 -1.89
N MET A 35 -9.89 3.37 -1.49
CA MET A 35 -9.09 4.59 -1.29
C MET A 35 -8.80 5.29 -2.60
N ILE A 36 -8.46 4.54 -3.65
CA ILE A 36 -8.25 5.08 -5.00
C ILE A 36 -9.52 5.81 -5.47
N ALA A 37 -10.68 5.18 -5.36
CA ALA A 37 -11.95 5.77 -5.78
C ALA A 37 -12.33 6.98 -4.91
N ARG A 38 -12.19 6.86 -3.58
CA ARG A 38 -12.57 7.92 -2.62
C ARG A 38 -11.78 9.20 -2.83
N TYR A 39 -10.46 9.07 -3.00
CA TYR A 39 -9.56 10.22 -3.11
C TYR A 39 -9.24 10.61 -4.55
N ARG A 40 -9.85 9.91 -5.53
CA ARG A 40 -9.61 10.13 -6.97
C ARG A 40 -8.11 10.07 -7.28
N VAL A 41 -7.47 9.00 -6.81
CA VAL A 41 -6.04 8.79 -6.98
C VAL A 41 -5.74 8.46 -8.44
N ASP A 42 -4.74 9.12 -9.01
CA ASP A 42 -4.31 8.90 -10.39
C ASP A 42 -3.18 7.88 -10.53
N GLY A 43 -2.40 7.65 -9.47
CA GLY A 43 -1.39 6.60 -9.42
C GLY A 43 -0.99 6.26 -7.99
N VAL A 44 -0.45 5.04 -7.78
CA VAL A 44 -0.07 4.55 -6.46
C VAL A 44 1.43 4.39 -6.35
N ILE A 45 2.03 4.93 -5.29
CA ILE A 45 3.44 4.70 -4.98
C ILE A 45 3.52 3.70 -3.82
N TYR A 46 4.30 2.64 -4.03
CA TYR A 46 4.61 1.63 -3.02
C TYR A 46 6.06 1.76 -2.57
N HIS A 47 6.29 1.67 -1.26
CA HIS A 47 7.63 1.59 -0.70
C HIS A 47 7.95 0.14 -0.32
N ASP A 48 8.83 -0.53 -1.09
CA ASP A 48 9.32 -1.87 -0.77
C ASP A 48 10.41 -1.81 0.31
N ALA A 49 9.98 -1.58 1.55
CA ALA A 49 10.85 -1.61 2.72
C ALA A 49 11.45 -3.02 2.92
N LYS A 50 12.77 -3.14 2.85
CA LYS A 50 13.44 -4.45 2.97
C LYS A 50 13.29 -5.08 4.36
N THR A 51 13.20 -4.30 5.42
CA THR A 51 12.98 -4.78 6.79
C THR A 51 11.52 -5.09 7.11
N CYS A 52 10.56 -4.67 6.28
CA CYS A 52 9.13 -4.87 6.55
C CYS A 52 8.37 -5.48 5.36
N PRO A 53 8.83 -6.60 4.80
CA PRO A 53 8.37 -7.10 3.50
C PRO A 53 6.85 -7.41 3.45
N ASN A 54 6.27 -7.85 4.56
CA ASN A 54 4.84 -8.17 4.66
C ASN A 54 3.96 -6.91 4.80
N ASN A 55 4.55 -5.80 5.27
CA ASN A 55 3.82 -4.55 5.49
C ASN A 55 4.06 -3.50 4.40
N SER A 56 5.05 -3.71 3.52
CA SER A 56 5.25 -2.91 2.32
C SER A 56 4.07 -3.04 1.34
N ASN A 57 3.30 -4.14 1.42
CA ASN A 57 2.09 -4.40 0.62
C ASN A 57 2.31 -4.18 -0.90
N CYS A 58 3.50 -4.52 -1.39
CA CYS A 58 3.88 -4.36 -2.79
C CYS A 58 4.46 -5.65 -3.38
N ARG A 59 4.45 -6.73 -2.60
CA ARG A 59 4.95 -8.07 -2.96
C ARG A 59 3.80 -8.98 -3.36
N TYR A 60 4.15 -10.16 -3.87
CA TYR A 60 3.19 -11.20 -4.26
C TYR A 60 2.14 -10.73 -5.28
N GLY A 61 2.46 -9.70 -6.07
CA GLY A 61 1.61 -9.21 -7.16
C GLY A 61 0.48 -8.28 -6.74
N LEU A 62 0.42 -7.79 -5.49
CA LEU A 62 -0.67 -6.91 -5.04
C LEU A 62 -0.82 -5.66 -5.94
N ALA A 63 0.28 -4.97 -6.21
CA ALA A 63 0.27 -3.75 -7.03
C ALA A 63 -0.22 -4.02 -8.46
N GLN A 64 0.18 -5.14 -9.06
CA GLN A 64 -0.27 -5.56 -10.38
C GLN A 64 -1.78 -5.81 -10.40
N ARG A 65 -2.31 -6.55 -9.41
CA ARG A 65 -3.75 -6.84 -9.32
C ARG A 65 -4.57 -5.57 -9.12
N ILE A 66 -4.06 -4.61 -8.35
CA ILE A 66 -4.72 -3.29 -8.20
C ILE A 66 -4.73 -2.53 -9.52
N MET A 67 -3.61 -2.50 -10.26
CA MET A 67 -3.56 -1.88 -11.58
C MET A 67 -4.54 -2.53 -12.55
N ASP A 68 -4.57 -3.86 -12.61
CA ASP A 68 -5.47 -4.61 -13.51
C ASP A 68 -6.95 -4.31 -13.20
N ARG A 69 -7.30 -4.11 -11.92
CA ARG A 69 -8.67 -3.81 -11.47
C ARG A 69 -9.08 -2.37 -11.67
N THR A 70 -8.16 -1.42 -11.43
CA THR A 70 -8.48 0.02 -11.35
C THR A 70 -8.03 0.81 -12.57
N GLY A 71 -7.16 0.24 -13.41
CA GLY A 71 -6.47 0.94 -14.49
C GLY A 71 -5.45 1.98 -14.02
N LYS A 72 -5.25 2.15 -12.70
CA LYS A 72 -4.35 3.16 -12.16
C LYS A 72 -2.91 2.64 -12.13
N PRO A 73 -1.95 3.34 -12.75
CA PRO A 73 -0.56 2.91 -12.75
C PRO A 73 0.05 3.00 -11.35
N PHE A 74 1.16 2.29 -11.15
CA PHE A 74 1.88 2.31 -9.89
C PHE A 74 3.39 2.37 -10.10
N LEU A 75 4.09 2.83 -9.06
CA LEU A 75 5.55 2.82 -8.95
C LEU A 75 5.95 2.12 -7.65
N VAL A 76 6.96 1.24 -7.71
CA VAL A 76 7.58 0.65 -6.53
C VAL A 76 8.95 1.27 -6.32
N ILE A 77 9.16 1.87 -5.15
CA ILE A 77 10.43 2.44 -4.71
C ILE A 77 11.08 1.46 -3.73
N ASN A 78 12.32 1.06 -4.01
CA ASN A 78 13.12 0.26 -3.10
C ASN A 78 13.69 1.15 -1.99
N GLY A 79 13.63 0.66 -0.75
CA GLY A 79 14.18 1.40 0.38
C GLY A 79 14.13 0.62 1.68
N ASP A 80 14.33 1.34 2.77
CA ASP A 80 14.13 0.83 4.11
C ASP A 80 13.62 1.94 5.03
N LEU A 81 13.06 1.56 6.17
CA LEU A 81 12.53 2.49 7.15
C LEU A 81 13.66 3.26 7.88
N ASN A 82 14.83 2.63 8.06
CA ASN A 82 15.93 3.21 8.85
C ASN A 82 17.34 2.98 8.25
N ASP A 83 17.44 2.37 7.07
CA ASP A 83 18.73 2.06 6.43
C ASP A 83 18.87 2.70 5.05
N MET A 84 19.55 3.85 5.00
CA MET A 84 19.81 4.58 3.76
C MET A 84 20.66 3.79 2.75
N ARG A 85 21.35 2.72 3.16
CA ARG A 85 22.12 1.88 2.24
C ARG A 85 21.23 1.09 1.28
N LEU A 86 19.93 0.99 1.59
CA LEU A 86 18.95 0.25 0.81
C LEU A 86 18.11 1.17 -0.10
N TYR A 87 18.40 2.48 -0.08
CA TYR A 87 17.74 3.50 -0.88
C TYR A 87 18.73 4.12 -1.88
N SER A 88 18.28 4.33 -3.11
CA SER A 88 19.02 5.10 -4.13
C SER A 88 18.22 6.35 -4.48
N GLU A 89 18.78 7.51 -4.18
CA GLU A 89 18.12 8.80 -4.41
C GLU A 89 18.00 9.11 -5.89
N GLU A 90 19.07 8.94 -6.66
CA GLU A 90 19.08 9.23 -8.09
C GLU A 90 18.12 8.33 -8.86
N GLN A 91 18.09 7.03 -8.54
CA GLN A 91 17.15 6.09 -9.15
C GLN A 91 15.71 6.45 -8.79
N THR A 92 15.44 6.75 -7.52
CA THR A 92 14.10 7.10 -7.06
C THR A 92 13.60 8.38 -7.73
N ARG A 93 14.44 9.41 -7.81
CA ARG A 93 14.13 10.67 -8.49
C ARG A 93 13.79 10.45 -9.96
N THR A 94 14.63 9.72 -10.68
CA THR A 94 14.41 9.42 -12.11
C THR A 94 13.11 8.65 -12.33
N ASN A 95 12.82 7.66 -11.48
CA ASN A 95 11.58 6.88 -11.58
C ASN A 95 10.34 7.72 -11.26
N LEU A 96 10.43 8.63 -10.30
CA LEU A 96 9.33 9.55 -9.95
C LEU A 96 9.07 10.54 -11.09
N GLU A 97 10.12 11.11 -11.68
CA GLU A 97 10.00 12.00 -12.84
C GLU A 97 9.25 11.29 -13.99
N ALA A 98 9.70 10.09 -14.37
CA ALA A 98 9.04 9.28 -15.40
C ALA A 98 7.60 8.91 -15.04
N PHE A 99 7.32 8.61 -13.76
CA PHE A 99 5.97 8.26 -13.31
C PHE A 99 5.01 9.46 -13.40
N VAL A 100 5.47 10.66 -13.03
CA VAL A 100 4.68 11.88 -13.16
C VAL A 100 4.42 12.20 -14.63
N GLU A 101 5.41 12.05 -15.51
CA GLU A 101 5.22 12.22 -16.96
C GLU A 101 4.19 11.24 -17.53
N GLN A 102 4.19 9.99 -17.06
CA GLN A 102 3.18 9.00 -17.45
C GLN A 102 1.77 9.41 -17.00
N LEU A 103 1.63 9.95 -15.78
CA LEU A 103 0.33 10.39 -15.25
C LEU A 103 -0.24 11.57 -16.02
N ASP A 104 0.60 12.50 -16.49
CA ASP A 104 0.18 13.67 -17.27
C ASP A 104 -0.33 13.29 -18.67
N GLN A 105 0.07 12.12 -19.19
CA GLN A 105 -0.36 11.60 -20.50
C GLN A 105 -1.59 10.68 -20.44
N SER A 106 -2.09 10.36 -19.24
CA SER A 106 -3.14 9.36 -19.02
C SER A 106 -4.57 9.91 -19.00
#